data_AF-A0A955SF66-F1
#
_entry.id   AF-A0A955SF66-F1
#
_cell.length_a   1.000
_cell.length_b   1.000
_cell.length_c   1.000
_cell.angle_alpha   90.00
_cell.angle_beta   90.00
_cell.angle_gamma   90.00
#
_symmetry.space_group_name_H-M   'P 1'
#
loop_
_entity.id
_entity.type
_entity.pdbx_description
1 polymer ?
#
loop_
_entity_poly.entity_id
_entity_poly.type
_entity_poly.pdbx_seq_one_letter_code
_entity_poly.pdbx_strand_id
1 'polypeptide(L)'
;KRILGTVPVEKDGSAHFSVPANKFVYFQLLDDRGMMVQSMRSGTILQPGETIGCVGCHDHQHSAPAVKEAGPPLALRRPPDELEGWYGESRLFSYQKEVQPVFDKHCVSCHDYGKEEGDRLNLSGDRTLTFNTSYNELWRKGYLDVVGAGPSGTQPPYSWGSHASLLVKVLLEGHEEHENLNLSNEDFDRIVTWIDLNAPYYPHYSSAYPENPGGRSPLNNAQIQRLEELTGVTFSESLNHTANRGPLINFDRPTLSHVLERIDEKTSKEFAESLAIIKEGQANLERQPRADMDGFRPSPVDELRQEKYQSRRQIEMLNRTSIVRGAKRYDWD
;
A
#
# COMPACT_ATOMS: atom_id res chain seq x y z
N LYS A 1 -0.54 -0.43 6.38
CA LYS A 1 -1.65 0.37 6.95
C LYS A 1 -2.87 -0.53 7.15
N ARG A 2 -3.92 -0.10 7.88
CA ARG A 2 -5.20 -0.81 8.01
C ARG A 2 -6.34 0.20 7.93
N ILE A 3 -7.43 -0.14 7.25
CA ILE A 3 -8.66 0.65 7.31
C ILE A 3 -9.46 0.14 8.50
N LEU A 4 -9.85 1.07 9.39
CA LEU A 4 -10.68 0.72 10.55
C LEU A 4 -12.17 0.90 10.27
N GLY A 5 -12.50 1.81 9.36
CA GLY A 5 -13.85 2.04 8.85
C GLY A 5 -14.05 3.50 8.45
N THR A 6 -15.25 3.78 7.99
CA THR A 6 -15.76 5.14 7.73
C THR A 6 -16.86 5.48 8.72
N VAL A 7 -17.14 6.78 8.85
CA VAL A 7 -18.23 7.34 9.66
C VAL A 7 -18.82 8.53 8.92
N PRO A 8 -20.10 8.85 9.11
CA PRO A 8 -20.72 9.98 8.44
C PRO A 8 -20.17 11.32 8.95
N VAL A 9 -20.15 12.30 8.05
CA VAL A 9 -19.96 13.72 8.39
C VAL A 9 -21.31 14.41 8.34
N GLU A 10 -21.66 15.12 9.40
CA GLU A 10 -22.92 15.87 9.51
C GLU A 10 -22.95 17.05 8.53
N LYS A 11 -24.16 17.56 8.25
CA LYS A 11 -24.36 18.70 7.33
C LYS A 11 -23.62 19.98 7.74
N ASP A 12 -23.29 20.14 9.02
CA ASP A 12 -22.53 21.28 9.55
C ASP A 12 -21.01 21.06 9.54
N GLY A 13 -20.55 19.94 8.95
CA GLY A 13 -19.15 19.52 8.83
C GLY A 13 -18.60 18.79 10.06
N SER A 14 -19.43 18.51 11.08
CA SER A 14 -18.99 17.85 12.31
C SER A 14 -19.02 16.32 12.20
N ALA A 15 -18.12 15.65 12.92
CA ALA A 15 -18.08 14.20 13.07
C ALA A 15 -17.72 13.84 14.53
N HIS A 16 -18.33 12.77 15.05
CA HIS A 16 -18.13 12.29 16.42
C HIS A 16 -18.20 10.77 16.43
N PHE A 17 -17.08 10.10 16.76
CA PHE A 17 -16.95 8.66 16.59
C PHE A 17 -15.93 8.04 17.55
N SER A 18 -16.12 6.75 17.82
CA SER A 18 -15.21 5.95 18.65
C SER A 18 -14.03 5.43 17.83
N VAL A 19 -12.86 5.33 18.45
CA VAL A 19 -11.66 4.69 17.86
C VAL A 19 -11.03 3.71 18.84
N PRO A 20 -10.25 2.72 18.34
CA PRO A 20 -9.53 1.82 19.22
C PRO A 20 -8.53 2.57 20.12
N ALA A 21 -8.65 2.37 21.42
CA ALA A 21 -7.72 2.94 22.39
C ALA A 21 -6.29 2.38 22.20
N ASN A 22 -5.29 3.17 22.60
CA ASN A 22 -3.87 2.84 22.55
C ASN A 22 -3.38 2.42 21.16
N LYS A 23 -4.00 2.99 20.12
CA LYS A 23 -3.66 2.72 18.72
C LYS A 23 -3.41 4.03 18.01
N PHE A 24 -2.32 4.07 17.24
CA PHE A 24 -2.05 5.20 16.36
C PHE A 24 -3.04 5.18 15.20
N VAL A 25 -3.87 6.22 15.13
CA VAL A 25 -4.90 6.41 14.10
C VAL A 25 -4.71 7.76 13.42
N TYR A 26 -5.08 7.83 12.15
CA TYR A 26 -5.15 9.08 11.40
C TYR A 26 -6.45 9.07 10.58
N PHE A 27 -6.88 10.25 10.14
CA PHE A 27 -8.17 10.42 9.50
C PHE A 27 -8.03 10.98 8.09
N GLN A 28 -8.95 10.59 7.22
CA GLN A 28 -9.09 11.13 5.88
C GLN A 28 -10.53 11.62 5.73
N LEU A 29 -10.69 12.84 5.24
CA LEU A 29 -12.01 13.35 4.84
C LEU A 29 -12.27 12.84 3.42
N LEU A 30 -13.44 12.24 3.21
CA LEU A 30 -13.85 11.63 1.95
C LEU A 30 -15.00 12.42 1.32
N ASP A 31 -15.09 12.39 -0.01
CA ASP A 31 -16.24 12.91 -0.77
C ASP A 31 -17.36 11.85 -0.87
N ASP A 32 -18.40 12.16 -1.66
CA ASP A 32 -19.56 11.29 -1.87
C ASP A 32 -19.24 10.01 -2.67
N ARG A 33 -18.07 9.93 -3.28
CA ARG A 33 -17.55 8.76 -4.01
C ARG A 33 -16.50 8.00 -3.21
N GLY A 34 -16.30 8.34 -1.93
CA GLY A 34 -15.29 7.70 -1.08
C GLY A 34 -13.85 8.11 -1.40
N MET A 35 -13.63 9.15 -2.22
CA MET A 35 -12.31 9.64 -2.58
C MET A 35 -11.82 10.66 -1.54
N MET A 36 -10.52 10.61 -1.24
CA MET A 36 -9.92 11.49 -0.24
C MET A 36 -9.88 12.96 -0.69
N VAL A 37 -10.63 13.81 0.00
CA VAL A 37 -10.55 15.27 -0.07
C VAL A 37 -9.29 15.78 0.62
N GLN A 38 -9.01 15.27 1.82
CA GLN A 38 -7.90 15.72 2.66
C GLN A 38 -7.42 14.61 3.60
N SER A 39 -6.12 14.57 3.88
CA SER A 39 -5.50 13.58 4.75
C SER A 39 -4.83 14.22 5.96
N MET A 40 -5.06 13.64 7.13
CA MET A 40 -4.17 13.87 8.27
C MET A 40 -2.81 13.22 7.97
N ARG A 41 -1.79 14.06 7.79
CA ARG A 41 -0.39 13.64 7.55
C ARG A 41 0.35 13.26 8.84
N SER A 42 -0.29 13.42 9.99
CA SER A 42 0.12 12.96 11.32
C SER A 42 -0.87 11.89 11.82
N GLY A 43 -0.91 11.64 13.12
CA GLY A 43 -1.94 10.82 13.73
C GLY A 43 -2.07 11.13 15.21
N THR A 44 -3.03 10.48 15.86
CA THR A 44 -3.31 10.61 17.28
C THR A 44 -3.42 9.23 17.94
N ILE A 45 -3.28 9.20 19.26
CA ILE A 45 -3.48 8.02 20.11
C ILE A 45 -4.34 8.46 21.27
N LEU A 46 -5.44 7.74 21.52
CA LEU A 46 -6.33 8.01 22.66
C LEU A 46 -6.18 6.91 23.72
N GLN A 47 -6.29 7.28 24.98
CA GLN A 47 -6.43 6.36 26.10
C GLN A 47 -7.87 5.81 26.21
N PRO A 48 -8.09 4.67 26.90
CA PRO A 48 -9.44 4.18 27.17
C PRO A 48 -10.29 5.21 27.91
N GLY A 49 -11.45 5.58 27.33
CA GLY A 49 -12.38 6.56 27.90
C GLY A 49 -11.99 8.02 27.66
N GLU A 50 -10.87 8.30 27.00
CA GLU A 50 -10.48 9.66 26.63
C GLU A 50 -11.35 10.19 25.48
N THR A 51 -11.72 11.47 25.56
CA THR A 51 -12.38 12.20 24.47
C THR A 51 -11.49 13.35 24.04
N ILE A 52 -11.13 13.38 22.75
CA ILE A 52 -10.36 14.46 22.13
C ILE A 52 -11.19 15.13 21.03
N GLY A 53 -11.12 16.46 20.94
CA GLY A 53 -11.79 17.24 19.91
C GLY A 53 -10.78 18.09 19.12
N CYS A 54 -11.04 18.26 17.83
CA CYS A 54 -10.31 19.17 16.95
C CYS A 54 -11.26 20.26 16.44
N VAL A 55 -10.77 21.50 16.31
CA VAL A 55 -11.57 22.62 15.76
C VAL A 55 -11.85 22.42 14.26
N GLY A 56 -10.87 21.91 13.52
CA GLY A 56 -10.96 21.60 12.10
C GLY A 56 -9.80 20.74 11.62
N CYS A 57 -9.83 20.33 10.35
CA CYS A 57 -8.79 19.51 9.72
C CYS A 57 -7.49 20.31 9.55
N HIS A 58 -6.58 20.20 10.52
CA HIS A 58 -5.30 20.93 10.61
C HIS A 58 -5.44 22.45 10.95
N ASP A 59 -6.48 22.79 11.72
CA ASP A 59 -6.61 24.11 12.36
C ASP A 59 -5.67 24.23 13.58
N HIS A 60 -5.42 25.45 14.06
CA HIS A 60 -4.53 25.70 15.19
C HIS A 60 -5.06 25.06 16.48
N GLN A 61 -4.25 24.24 17.14
CA GLN A 61 -4.64 23.51 18.36
C GLN A 61 -5.06 24.39 19.54
N HIS A 62 -4.71 25.67 19.51
CA HIS A 62 -5.04 26.66 20.53
C HIS A 62 -6.04 27.72 20.05
N SER A 63 -6.64 27.53 18.86
CA SER A 63 -7.77 28.35 18.46
C SER A 63 -9.04 27.88 19.19
N ALA A 64 -9.86 28.83 19.59
CA ALA A 64 -11.24 28.51 19.95
C ALA A 64 -12.05 28.38 18.64
N PRO A 65 -12.99 27.42 18.55
CA PRO A 65 -13.92 27.41 17.43
C PRO A 65 -14.65 28.75 17.37
N ALA A 66 -14.85 29.29 16.17
CA ALA A 66 -15.69 30.47 16.00
C ALA A 66 -17.06 30.21 16.62
N VAL A 67 -17.61 31.19 17.33
CA VAL A 67 -18.96 31.11 17.89
C VAL A 67 -19.93 30.99 16.72
N LYS A 68 -20.36 29.76 16.39
CA LYS A 68 -21.40 29.53 15.40
C LYS A 68 -22.74 29.89 16.04
N GLU A 69 -23.52 30.75 15.39
CA GLU A 69 -24.89 31.09 15.83
C GLU A 69 -25.81 29.85 15.95
N ALA A 70 -25.44 28.72 15.31
CA ALA A 70 -26.22 27.50 15.19
C ALA A 70 -26.17 26.52 16.39
N GLY A 71 -25.51 26.89 17.49
CA GLY A 71 -25.40 26.05 18.70
C GLY A 71 -24.31 24.97 18.61
N PRO A 72 -24.31 23.95 19.50
CA PRO A 72 -23.27 22.92 19.50
C PRO A 72 -23.30 22.09 18.20
N PRO A 73 -22.14 21.59 17.74
CA PRO A 73 -22.03 20.76 16.53
C PRO A 73 -23.05 19.62 16.51
N LEU A 74 -23.64 19.35 15.34
CA LEU A 74 -24.68 18.33 15.19
C LEU A 74 -24.23 16.96 15.69
N ALA A 75 -22.99 16.56 15.40
CA ALA A 75 -22.46 15.25 15.78
C ALA A 75 -22.34 15.06 17.30
N LEU A 76 -22.20 16.14 18.08
CA LEU A 76 -22.16 16.09 19.55
C LEU A 76 -23.54 16.01 20.20
N ARG A 77 -24.63 16.09 19.43
CA ARG A 77 -26.00 15.97 19.93
C ARG A 77 -26.46 14.51 20.07
N ARG A 78 -25.61 13.56 19.67
CA ARG A 78 -25.87 12.12 19.68
C ARG A 78 -24.62 11.35 20.14
N PRO A 79 -24.77 10.07 20.53
CA PRO A 79 -23.63 9.21 20.84
C PRO A 79 -22.64 9.12 19.68
N PRO A 80 -21.35 8.83 19.95
CA PRO A 80 -20.35 8.66 18.91
C PRO A 80 -20.71 7.50 17.97
N ASP A 81 -20.43 7.67 16.69
CA ASP A 81 -20.55 6.61 15.69
C ASP A 81 -19.50 5.51 15.92
N GLU A 82 -19.86 4.28 15.57
CA GLU A 82 -18.94 3.15 15.50
C GLU A 82 -18.35 3.05 14.08
N LEU A 83 -17.13 2.52 13.97
CA LEU A 83 -16.46 2.35 12.68
C LEU A 83 -17.08 1.16 11.91
N GLU A 84 -17.59 1.40 10.70
CA GLU A 84 -18.32 0.38 9.92
C GLU A 84 -17.42 -0.66 9.20
N GLY A 85 -16.09 -0.61 9.42
CA GLY A 85 -15.14 -1.47 8.72
C GLY A 85 -14.95 -1.11 7.25
N TRP A 86 -14.28 -1.99 6.50
CA TRP A 86 -13.99 -1.80 5.06
C TRP A 86 -13.85 -3.15 4.37
N TYR A 87 -14.93 -3.59 3.70
CA TYR A 87 -15.01 -4.85 2.95
C TYR A 87 -14.44 -6.05 3.72
N GLY A 88 -15.07 -6.40 4.84
CA GLY A 88 -14.67 -7.50 5.74
C GLY A 88 -13.87 -7.04 6.96
N GLU A 89 -13.17 -7.99 7.61
CA GLU A 89 -12.39 -7.69 8.82
C GLU A 89 -11.19 -6.77 8.55
N SER A 90 -10.90 -5.89 9.51
CA SER A 90 -9.74 -4.99 9.45
C SER A 90 -8.44 -5.79 9.39
N ARG A 91 -7.69 -5.60 8.31
CA ARG A 91 -6.44 -6.31 8.00
C ARG A 91 -5.35 -5.36 7.51
N LEU A 92 -4.12 -5.86 7.41
CA LEU A 92 -3.03 -5.10 6.79
C LEU A 92 -3.26 -5.00 5.29
N PHE A 93 -3.21 -3.77 4.78
CA PHE A 93 -3.42 -3.50 3.36
C PHE A 93 -2.32 -4.13 2.52
N SER A 94 -2.71 -4.97 1.55
CA SER A 94 -1.80 -5.59 0.59
C SER A 94 -2.28 -5.26 -0.82
N TYR A 95 -1.44 -4.66 -1.64
CA TYR A 95 -1.77 -4.38 -3.04
C TYR A 95 -2.19 -5.64 -3.79
N GLN A 96 -1.43 -6.73 -3.60
CA GLN A 96 -1.69 -8.01 -4.25
C GLN A 96 -3.03 -8.64 -3.85
N LYS A 97 -3.52 -8.38 -2.63
CA LYS A 97 -4.80 -8.93 -2.13
C LYS A 97 -5.97 -7.99 -2.37
N GLU A 98 -5.76 -6.68 -2.31
CA GLU A 98 -6.84 -5.69 -2.31
C GLU A 98 -7.07 -5.04 -3.67
N VAL A 99 -6.03 -4.89 -4.51
CA VAL A 99 -6.08 -4.08 -5.74
C VAL A 99 -5.85 -4.92 -6.98
N GLN A 100 -4.79 -5.75 -6.99
CA GLN A 100 -4.47 -6.57 -8.17
C GLN A 100 -5.66 -7.41 -8.66
N PRO A 101 -6.51 -8.02 -7.81
CA PRO A 101 -7.68 -8.75 -8.28
C PRO A 101 -8.69 -7.92 -9.07
N VAL A 102 -8.76 -6.61 -8.83
CA VAL A 102 -9.59 -5.69 -9.61
C VAL A 102 -9.02 -5.55 -11.02
N PHE A 103 -7.70 -5.37 -11.16
CA PHE A 103 -7.06 -5.33 -12.48
C PHE A 103 -7.12 -6.67 -13.20
N ASP A 104 -6.95 -7.78 -12.48
CA ASP A 104 -7.07 -9.13 -13.06
C ASP A 104 -8.46 -9.35 -13.66
N LYS A 105 -9.51 -8.88 -12.96
CA LYS A 105 -10.90 -9.02 -13.38
C LYS A 105 -11.27 -8.13 -14.58
N HIS A 106 -10.75 -6.91 -14.63
CA HIS A 106 -11.27 -5.87 -15.54
C HIS A 106 -10.28 -5.37 -16.59
N CYS A 107 -8.97 -5.57 -16.40
CA CYS A 107 -7.94 -4.89 -17.19
C CYS A 107 -6.96 -5.85 -17.87
N VAL A 108 -6.54 -6.92 -17.18
CA VAL A 108 -5.45 -7.81 -17.64
C VAL A 108 -5.78 -8.53 -18.94
N SER A 109 -7.05 -8.71 -19.32
CA SER A 109 -7.38 -9.32 -20.62
C SER A 109 -6.79 -8.56 -21.83
N CYS A 110 -6.62 -7.24 -21.69
CA CYS A 110 -6.01 -6.37 -22.69
C CYS A 110 -4.62 -5.86 -22.23
N HIS A 111 -4.47 -5.50 -20.97
CA HIS A 111 -3.25 -4.93 -20.40
C HIS A 111 -2.29 -5.99 -19.84
N ASP A 112 -1.84 -6.92 -20.69
CA ASP A 112 -0.92 -8.01 -20.31
C ASP A 112 0.26 -8.16 -21.28
N TYR A 113 1.27 -8.93 -20.87
CA TYR A 113 2.41 -9.27 -21.71
C TYR A 113 1.97 -9.89 -23.04
N GLY A 114 2.55 -9.40 -24.14
CA GLY A 114 2.25 -9.88 -25.50
C GLY A 114 0.93 -9.34 -26.07
N LYS A 115 0.34 -8.32 -25.43
CA LYS A 115 -0.81 -7.56 -25.94
C LYS A 115 -0.37 -6.14 -26.32
N GLU A 116 -0.98 -5.58 -27.36
CA GLU A 116 -0.64 -4.23 -27.83
C GLU A 116 -0.89 -3.18 -26.73
N GLU A 117 -1.98 -3.30 -26.00
CA GLU A 117 -2.34 -2.41 -24.90
C GLU A 117 -1.41 -2.61 -23.69
N GLY A 118 -0.92 -3.85 -23.50
CA GLY A 118 0.08 -4.19 -22.49
C GLY A 118 1.43 -3.50 -22.71
N ASP A 119 1.86 -3.29 -23.95
CA ASP A 119 3.07 -2.53 -24.26
C ASP A 119 2.94 -1.05 -23.83
N ARG A 120 1.72 -0.50 -23.94
CA ARG A 120 1.39 0.87 -23.50
C ARG A 120 1.24 0.96 -21.99
N LEU A 121 0.61 -0.01 -21.34
CA LEU A 121 0.49 -0.12 -19.88
C LEU A 121 0.23 -1.58 -19.52
N ASN A 122 1.16 -2.23 -18.83
CA ASN A 122 0.97 -3.61 -18.40
C ASN A 122 0.41 -3.64 -16.96
N LEU A 123 -0.78 -4.23 -16.78
CA LEU A 123 -1.48 -4.32 -15.49
C LEU A 123 -1.48 -5.74 -14.91
N SER A 124 -0.64 -6.62 -15.45
CA SER A 124 -0.49 -7.98 -14.93
C SER A 124 0.07 -8.02 -13.51
N GLY A 125 -0.41 -9.01 -12.75
CA GLY A 125 -0.03 -9.24 -11.36
C GLY A 125 1.32 -9.94 -11.19
N ASP A 126 2.08 -10.11 -12.27
CA ASP A 126 3.30 -10.89 -12.31
C ASP A 126 4.40 -10.32 -11.41
N ARG A 127 4.98 -11.17 -10.58
CA ARG A 127 6.01 -10.80 -9.61
C ARG A 127 7.32 -10.44 -10.30
N THR A 128 7.84 -9.30 -9.91
CA THR A 128 9.17 -8.79 -10.30
C THR A 128 10.12 -8.89 -9.12
N LEU A 129 11.33 -8.32 -9.22
CA LEU A 129 12.30 -8.28 -8.13
C LEU A 129 11.68 -7.80 -6.81
N THR A 130 11.04 -6.63 -6.80
CA THR A 130 10.60 -5.99 -5.55
C THR A 130 9.10 -5.87 -5.44
N PHE A 131 8.34 -5.86 -6.53
CA PHE A 131 6.89 -5.67 -6.50
C PHE A 131 6.25 -6.65 -7.49
N ASN A 132 5.17 -6.25 -8.14
CA ASN A 132 4.67 -6.87 -9.35
C ASN A 132 4.76 -5.87 -10.53
N THR A 133 4.33 -6.32 -11.71
CA THR A 133 4.40 -5.54 -12.95
C THR A 133 3.47 -4.34 -12.93
N SER A 134 2.18 -4.53 -12.67
CA SER A 134 1.19 -3.45 -12.61
C SER A 134 1.57 -2.31 -11.67
N TYR A 135 2.04 -2.63 -10.47
CA TYR A 135 2.47 -1.62 -9.51
C TYR A 135 3.65 -0.81 -10.04
N ASN A 136 4.66 -1.48 -10.61
CA ASN A 136 5.81 -0.81 -11.23
C ASN A 136 5.38 0.13 -12.37
N GLU A 137 4.52 -0.37 -13.24
CA GLU A 137 4.03 0.33 -14.42
C GLU A 137 3.26 1.59 -14.03
N LEU A 138 2.31 1.49 -13.10
CA LEU A 138 1.50 2.62 -12.63
C LEU A 138 2.38 3.72 -12.02
N TRP A 139 3.39 3.34 -11.22
CA TRP A 139 4.32 4.30 -10.64
C TRP A 139 5.24 4.94 -11.68
N ARG A 140 5.95 4.14 -12.48
CA ARG A 140 6.98 4.67 -13.40
C ARG A 140 6.39 5.50 -14.54
N LYS A 141 5.14 5.22 -14.93
CA LYS A 141 4.44 5.94 -16.01
C LYS A 141 3.61 7.12 -15.49
N GLY A 142 3.65 7.41 -14.18
CA GLY A 142 3.00 8.60 -13.61
C GLY A 142 1.47 8.52 -13.57
N TYR A 143 0.90 7.32 -13.46
CA TYR A 143 -0.54 7.16 -13.30
C TYR A 143 -1.05 7.50 -11.90
N LEU A 144 -0.13 7.61 -10.94
CA LEU A 144 -0.39 7.89 -9.53
C LEU A 144 0.21 9.25 -9.17
N ASP A 145 -0.58 10.09 -8.53
CA ASP A 145 -0.10 11.32 -7.89
C ASP A 145 -0.25 11.15 -6.37
N VAL A 146 0.82 10.70 -5.73
CA VAL A 146 0.84 10.47 -4.29
C VAL A 146 2.09 11.10 -3.67
N VAL A 147 2.00 11.48 -2.40
CA VAL A 147 3.08 12.22 -1.75
C VAL A 147 4.32 11.35 -1.47
N GLY A 148 4.15 10.03 -1.37
CA GLY A 148 5.26 9.13 -1.06
C GLY A 148 5.94 9.48 0.26
N ALA A 149 7.27 9.57 0.26
CA ALA A 149 8.08 10.08 1.38
C ALA A 149 8.26 11.61 1.36
N GLY A 150 7.51 12.31 0.49
CA GLY A 150 7.58 13.75 0.24
C GLY A 150 7.20 14.62 1.45
N PRO A 151 6.98 15.93 1.22
CA PRO A 151 7.02 16.95 2.27
C PRO A 151 6.15 16.59 3.48
N SER A 152 6.68 16.78 4.68
CA SER A 152 5.98 16.44 5.93
C SER A 152 4.80 17.37 6.24
N GLY A 153 4.74 18.52 5.57
CA GLY A 153 3.67 19.51 5.73
C GLY A 153 2.31 19.03 5.23
N THR A 154 1.27 19.68 5.71
CA THR A 154 -0.10 19.51 5.23
C THR A 154 -0.20 19.87 3.76
N GLN A 155 -0.83 18.99 2.99
CA GLN A 155 -1.06 19.23 1.57
C GLN A 155 -2.40 19.96 1.39
N PRO A 156 -2.55 20.80 0.35
CA PRO A 156 -3.84 21.38 0.02
C PRO A 156 -4.89 20.27 -0.24
N PRO A 157 -6.17 20.51 0.05
CA PRO A 157 -7.24 19.58 -0.33
C PRO A 157 -7.22 19.27 -1.83
N TYR A 158 -7.58 18.03 -2.19
CA TYR A 158 -7.60 17.51 -3.56
C TYR A 158 -6.26 17.51 -4.32
N SER A 159 -5.15 17.91 -3.68
CA SER A 159 -3.87 18.12 -4.39
C SER A 159 -3.05 16.85 -4.63
N TRP A 160 -3.47 15.72 -4.08
CA TRP A 160 -2.80 14.42 -4.20
C TRP A 160 -3.82 13.31 -3.92
N GLY A 161 -3.41 12.07 -4.14
CA GLY A 161 -4.25 10.89 -3.95
C GLY A 161 -5.13 10.64 -5.18
N SER A 162 -6.30 10.06 -4.95
CA SER A 162 -7.23 9.61 -5.97
C SER A 162 -7.67 10.75 -6.89
N HIS A 163 -8.04 11.92 -6.36
CA HIS A 163 -8.44 13.07 -7.18
C HIS A 163 -7.36 13.59 -8.14
N ALA A 164 -6.09 13.53 -7.74
CA ALA A 164 -4.97 14.03 -8.55
C ALA A 164 -4.40 12.96 -9.50
N SER A 165 -4.71 11.69 -9.27
CA SER A 165 -4.13 10.58 -10.00
C SER A 165 -4.78 10.39 -11.38
N LEU A 166 -3.95 10.32 -12.43
CA LEU A 166 -4.39 10.10 -13.80
C LEU A 166 -5.20 8.80 -13.96
N LEU A 167 -4.84 7.74 -13.23
CA LEU A 167 -5.59 6.49 -13.24
C LEU A 167 -7.06 6.71 -12.89
N VAL A 168 -7.35 7.44 -11.80
CA VAL A 168 -8.72 7.66 -11.33
C VAL A 168 -9.48 8.56 -12.29
N LYS A 169 -8.82 9.57 -12.86
CA LYS A 169 -9.40 10.40 -13.91
C LYS A 169 -9.89 9.55 -15.08
N VAL A 170 -9.06 8.62 -15.57
CA VAL A 170 -9.42 7.70 -16.66
C VAL A 170 -10.59 6.79 -16.25
N LEU A 171 -10.60 6.27 -15.02
CA LEU A 171 -11.70 5.42 -14.53
C LEU A 171 -13.04 6.17 -14.42
N LEU A 172 -13.01 7.48 -14.12
CA LEU A 172 -14.22 8.29 -13.95
C LEU A 172 -14.74 8.89 -15.26
N GLU A 173 -13.84 9.37 -16.12
CA GLU A 173 -14.21 10.03 -17.38
C GLU A 173 -14.41 8.99 -18.50
N GLY A 174 -13.73 7.84 -18.41
CA GLY A 174 -13.67 6.85 -19.46
C GLY A 174 -12.95 7.36 -20.72
N HIS A 175 -12.86 6.48 -21.72
CA HIS A 175 -12.55 6.82 -23.11
C HIS A 175 -13.13 5.72 -24.02
N GLU A 176 -13.11 5.94 -25.34
CA GLU A 176 -13.77 5.08 -26.34
C GLU A 176 -13.43 3.58 -26.16
N GLU A 177 -12.17 3.28 -25.88
CA GLU A 177 -11.69 1.92 -25.68
C GLU A 177 -12.14 1.26 -24.36
N HIS A 178 -12.78 2.01 -23.45
CA HIS A 178 -13.32 1.55 -22.16
C HIS A 178 -14.82 1.80 -22.00
N GLU A 179 -15.59 2.02 -23.08
CA GLU A 179 -17.04 2.30 -23.00
C GLU A 179 -17.85 1.22 -22.25
N ASN A 180 -17.37 -0.03 -22.27
CA ASN A 180 -18.01 -1.16 -21.60
C ASN A 180 -17.46 -1.47 -20.20
N LEU A 181 -16.50 -0.67 -19.70
CA LEU A 181 -15.95 -0.85 -18.36
C LEU A 181 -17.01 -0.47 -17.32
N ASN A 182 -17.36 -1.43 -16.47
CA ASN A 182 -18.30 -1.20 -15.37
C ASN A 182 -17.70 -1.75 -14.08
N LEU A 183 -17.10 -0.87 -13.29
CA LEU A 183 -16.60 -1.22 -11.96
C LEU A 183 -17.75 -1.22 -10.96
N SER A 184 -17.79 -2.23 -10.10
CA SER A 184 -18.62 -2.16 -8.89
C SER A 184 -18.08 -1.09 -7.94
N ASN A 185 -18.91 -0.60 -7.02
CA ASN A 185 -18.47 0.35 -6.00
C ASN A 185 -17.28 -0.20 -5.20
N GLU A 186 -17.29 -1.49 -4.85
CA GLU A 186 -16.17 -2.12 -4.14
C GLU A 186 -14.89 -2.16 -4.98
N ASP A 187 -14.99 -2.52 -6.27
CA ASP A 187 -13.83 -2.54 -7.16
C ASP A 187 -13.22 -1.13 -7.32
N PHE A 188 -14.05 -0.10 -7.44
CA PHE A 188 -13.61 1.29 -7.49
C PHE A 188 -12.97 1.74 -6.17
N ASP A 189 -13.64 1.49 -5.04
CA ASP A 189 -13.18 1.84 -3.69
C ASP A 189 -11.81 1.23 -3.39
N ARG A 190 -11.57 -0.02 -3.81
CA ARG A 190 -10.28 -0.70 -3.64
C ARG A 190 -9.13 0.07 -4.30
N ILE A 191 -9.36 0.60 -5.49
CA ILE A 191 -8.36 1.38 -6.23
C ILE A 191 -8.16 2.75 -5.57
N VAL A 192 -9.23 3.54 -5.35
CA VAL A 192 -9.08 4.90 -4.80
C VAL A 192 -8.54 4.87 -3.37
N THR A 193 -9.00 3.93 -2.53
CA THR A 193 -8.49 3.75 -1.17
C THR A 193 -7.01 3.40 -1.19
N TRP A 194 -6.56 2.51 -2.08
CA TRP A 194 -5.14 2.18 -2.20
C TRP A 194 -4.29 3.42 -2.49
N ILE A 195 -4.71 4.23 -3.47
CA ILE A 195 -4.03 5.47 -3.85
C ILE A 195 -4.00 6.44 -2.66
N ASP A 196 -5.14 6.65 -2.01
CA ASP A 196 -5.30 7.55 -0.87
C ASP A 196 -4.56 7.09 0.38
N LEU A 197 -4.29 5.79 0.50
CA LEU A 197 -3.38 5.24 1.49
C LEU A 197 -1.90 5.50 1.14
N ASN A 198 -1.59 6.34 0.16
CA ASN A 198 -0.25 6.62 -0.36
C ASN A 198 0.35 5.41 -1.10
N ALA A 199 -0.50 4.65 -1.79
CA ALA A 199 -0.18 3.52 -2.64
C ALA A 199 0.78 2.46 -2.04
N PRO A 200 0.52 1.91 -0.83
CA PRO A 200 1.39 0.87 -0.26
C PRO A 200 1.30 -0.44 -1.05
N TYR A 201 2.43 -1.14 -1.19
CA TYR A 201 2.46 -2.48 -1.80
C TYR A 201 2.35 -3.61 -0.77
N TYR A 202 3.34 -3.71 0.12
CA TYR A 202 3.44 -4.82 1.07
C TYR A 202 2.60 -4.59 2.33
N PRO A 203 1.91 -5.64 2.84
CA PRO A 203 1.17 -5.54 4.10
C PRO A 203 2.09 -5.47 5.33
N HIS A 204 3.30 -6.03 5.25
CA HIS A 204 4.28 -6.08 6.33
C HIS A 204 5.58 -5.41 5.94
N TYR A 205 6.23 -4.74 6.90
CA TYR A 205 7.60 -4.25 6.73
C TYR A 205 8.62 -5.40 6.70
N SER A 206 8.34 -6.50 7.42
CA SER A 206 9.22 -7.65 7.52
C SER A 206 9.46 -8.30 6.16
N SER A 207 10.65 -8.86 5.97
CA SER A 207 11.06 -9.50 4.73
C SER A 207 11.64 -10.89 4.94
N ALA A 208 11.39 -11.76 3.95
CA ALA A 208 12.06 -13.05 3.78
C ALA A 208 13.47 -12.89 3.20
N TYR A 209 13.73 -11.80 2.48
CA TYR A 209 14.95 -11.56 1.70
C TYR A 209 15.63 -10.23 2.07
N PRO A 210 15.95 -9.98 3.35
CA PRO A 210 16.43 -8.67 3.80
C PRO A 210 17.75 -8.25 3.15
N GLU A 211 18.62 -9.20 2.79
CA GLU A 211 19.94 -8.94 2.20
C GLU A 211 19.94 -8.86 0.67
N ASN A 212 18.80 -9.16 0.03
CA ASN A 212 18.68 -9.15 -1.42
C ASN A 212 18.25 -7.76 -1.93
N PRO A 213 18.40 -7.47 -3.23
CA PRO A 213 17.99 -6.21 -3.82
C PRO A 213 16.56 -5.78 -3.44
N GLY A 214 16.42 -4.50 -3.09
CA GLY A 214 15.16 -3.92 -2.58
C GLY A 214 14.68 -4.52 -1.25
N GLY A 215 15.50 -5.36 -0.59
CA GLY A 215 15.11 -6.13 0.59
C GLY A 215 13.96 -7.10 0.33
N ARG A 216 13.72 -7.49 -0.93
CA ARG A 216 12.52 -8.26 -1.36
C ARG A 216 12.78 -9.25 -2.48
N SER A 217 13.85 -9.07 -3.24
CA SER A 217 14.19 -9.91 -4.39
C SER A 217 14.40 -11.37 -3.98
N PRO A 218 13.82 -12.36 -4.70
CA PRO A 218 14.14 -13.77 -4.50
C PRO A 218 15.48 -14.15 -5.13
N LEU A 219 16.11 -13.25 -5.90
CA LEU A 219 17.48 -13.38 -6.40
C LEU A 219 18.44 -12.58 -5.54
N ASN A 220 19.60 -13.17 -5.22
CA ASN A 220 20.66 -12.49 -4.49
C ASN A 220 21.54 -11.62 -5.42
N ASN A 221 22.45 -10.84 -4.84
CA ASN A 221 23.31 -9.93 -5.61
C ASN A 221 24.20 -10.64 -6.65
N ALA A 222 24.68 -11.86 -6.35
CA ALA A 222 25.51 -12.61 -7.29
C ALA A 222 24.70 -13.10 -8.51
N GLN A 223 23.46 -13.52 -8.31
CA GLN A 223 22.55 -13.90 -9.39
C GLN A 223 22.18 -12.70 -10.26
N ILE A 224 21.94 -11.54 -9.65
CA ILE A 224 21.69 -10.31 -10.41
C ILE A 224 22.91 -9.92 -11.23
N GLN A 225 24.10 -9.86 -10.61
CA GLN A 225 25.34 -9.57 -11.32
C GLN A 225 25.56 -10.54 -12.49
N ARG A 226 25.28 -11.83 -12.29
CA ARG A 226 25.40 -12.82 -13.36
C ARG A 226 24.43 -12.57 -14.51
N LEU A 227 23.20 -12.16 -14.22
CA LEU A 227 22.25 -11.73 -15.27
C LEU A 227 22.76 -10.49 -16.01
N GLU A 228 23.34 -9.51 -15.31
CA GLU A 228 23.94 -8.32 -15.94
C GLU A 228 25.06 -8.71 -16.93
N GLU A 229 25.92 -9.66 -16.55
CA GLU A 229 27.00 -10.17 -17.42
C GLU A 229 26.46 -10.91 -18.65
N LEU A 230 25.41 -11.70 -18.49
CA LEU A 230 24.81 -12.51 -19.56
C LEU A 230 24.02 -11.67 -20.57
N THR A 231 23.35 -10.61 -20.11
CA THR A 231 22.39 -9.86 -20.93
C THR A 231 22.87 -8.45 -21.29
N GLY A 232 23.91 -7.94 -20.63
CA GLY A 232 24.36 -6.56 -20.75
C GLY A 232 23.38 -5.52 -20.19
N VAL A 233 22.34 -5.95 -19.46
CA VAL A 233 21.35 -5.06 -18.85
C VAL A 233 21.79 -4.69 -17.44
N THR A 234 21.74 -3.40 -17.09
CA THR A 234 21.99 -2.95 -15.71
C THR A 234 20.70 -2.94 -14.89
N PHE A 235 20.68 -3.66 -13.78
CA PHE A 235 19.50 -3.77 -12.90
C PHE A 235 19.40 -2.64 -11.87
N SER A 236 20.49 -1.94 -11.57
CA SER A 236 20.46 -0.83 -10.59
C SER A 236 19.48 0.28 -10.98
N GLU A 237 19.28 0.53 -12.28
CA GLU A 237 18.30 1.50 -12.79
C GLU A 237 16.86 1.06 -12.52
N SER A 238 16.56 -0.25 -12.56
CA SER A 238 15.20 -0.78 -12.31
C SER A 238 14.73 -0.59 -10.87
N LEU A 239 15.66 -0.35 -9.94
CA LEU A 239 15.38 -0.07 -8.52
C LEU A 239 15.33 1.43 -8.21
N ASN A 240 15.64 2.28 -9.18
CA ASN A 240 15.69 3.72 -9.01
C ASN A 240 14.36 4.38 -9.41
N HIS A 241 13.84 5.27 -8.57
CA HIS A 241 12.56 5.93 -8.80
C HIS A 241 12.48 6.74 -10.11
N THR A 242 13.57 7.40 -10.52
CA THR A 242 13.59 8.27 -11.71
C THR A 242 14.13 7.59 -12.97
N ALA A 243 14.92 6.52 -12.81
CA ALA A 243 15.53 5.80 -13.93
C ALA A 243 14.82 4.49 -14.31
N ASN A 244 13.86 4.02 -13.51
CA ASN A 244 13.17 2.74 -13.74
C ASN A 244 12.45 2.72 -15.09
N ARG A 245 12.97 1.90 -16.02
CA ARG A 245 12.43 1.69 -17.37
C ARG A 245 11.35 0.61 -17.45
N GLY A 246 11.02 -0.01 -16.32
CA GLY A 246 9.99 -1.03 -16.18
C GLY A 246 10.51 -2.38 -15.72
N PRO A 247 9.60 -3.34 -15.50
CA PRO A 247 9.93 -4.70 -15.13
C PRO A 247 10.86 -5.38 -16.13
N LEU A 248 12.03 -5.82 -15.66
CA LEU A 248 12.99 -6.59 -16.46
C LEU A 248 12.82 -8.10 -16.30
N ILE A 249 12.40 -8.53 -15.11
CA ILE A 249 12.22 -9.93 -14.73
C ILE A 249 10.75 -10.15 -14.38
N ASN A 250 10.23 -11.27 -14.87
CA ASN A 250 8.92 -11.82 -14.54
C ASN A 250 9.13 -13.21 -13.93
N PHE A 251 8.82 -13.39 -12.64
CA PHE A 251 8.96 -14.68 -11.97
C PHE A 251 7.75 -15.61 -12.17
N ASP A 252 6.57 -15.09 -12.47
CA ASP A 252 5.39 -15.92 -12.68
C ASP A 252 5.38 -16.54 -14.09
N ARG A 253 5.90 -15.80 -15.09
CA ARG A 253 6.13 -16.23 -16.47
C ARG A 253 7.58 -15.94 -16.90
N PRO A 254 8.57 -16.73 -16.46
CA PRO A 254 10.00 -16.50 -16.71
C PRO A 254 10.39 -16.19 -18.16
N THR A 255 9.77 -16.86 -19.13
CA THR A 255 10.07 -16.69 -20.56
C THR A 255 9.61 -15.34 -21.12
N LEU A 256 8.75 -14.60 -20.41
CA LEU A 256 8.30 -13.25 -20.79
C LEU A 256 9.14 -12.14 -20.13
N SER A 257 10.24 -12.48 -19.46
CA SER A 257 11.13 -11.50 -18.87
C SER A 257 11.85 -10.68 -19.95
N HIS A 258 11.62 -9.36 -19.99
CA HIS A 258 12.23 -8.45 -20.97
C HIS A 258 13.77 -8.49 -20.98
N VAL A 259 14.41 -8.85 -19.86
CA VAL A 259 15.87 -9.02 -19.82
C VAL A 259 16.37 -10.07 -20.84
N LEU A 260 15.54 -11.08 -21.15
CA LEU A 260 15.87 -12.13 -22.12
C LEU A 260 15.82 -11.65 -23.58
N GLU A 261 15.12 -10.55 -23.86
CA GLU A 261 15.05 -9.96 -25.20
C GLU A 261 16.38 -9.36 -25.66
N ARG A 262 17.33 -9.16 -24.75
CA ARG A 262 18.69 -8.72 -25.07
C ARG A 262 19.60 -9.83 -25.59
N ILE A 263 19.11 -11.07 -25.61
CA ILE A 263 19.85 -12.21 -26.11
C ILE A 263 19.20 -12.64 -27.42
N ASP A 264 19.88 -12.34 -28.54
CA ASP A 264 19.35 -12.60 -29.89
C ASP A 264 19.09 -14.09 -30.16
N GLU A 265 20.05 -14.94 -29.76
CA GLU A 265 19.97 -16.38 -29.99
C GLU A 265 19.29 -17.09 -28.81
N LYS A 266 17.98 -17.36 -28.93
CA LYS A 266 17.19 -18.05 -27.88
C LYS A 266 17.62 -19.50 -27.61
N THR A 267 18.47 -20.08 -28.46
CA THR A 267 19.07 -21.42 -28.31
C THR A 267 20.44 -21.38 -27.65
N SER A 268 20.99 -20.19 -27.36
CA SER A 268 22.32 -20.03 -26.79
C SER A 268 22.41 -20.52 -25.34
N LYS A 269 23.64 -20.75 -24.89
CA LYS A 269 23.89 -21.11 -23.49
C LYS A 269 23.56 -19.96 -22.55
N GLU A 270 23.78 -18.73 -23.01
CA GLU A 270 23.53 -17.49 -22.30
C GLU A 270 22.02 -17.30 -22.05
N PHE A 271 21.19 -17.58 -23.06
CA PHE A 271 19.73 -17.56 -22.91
C PHE A 271 19.26 -18.62 -21.91
N ALA A 272 19.75 -19.85 -22.05
CA ALA A 272 19.41 -20.95 -21.17
C ALA A 272 19.81 -20.68 -19.72
N GLU A 273 21.00 -20.12 -19.49
CA GLU A 273 21.50 -19.76 -18.15
C GLU A 273 20.68 -18.61 -17.55
N SER A 274 20.40 -17.56 -18.32
CA SER A 274 19.59 -16.42 -17.86
C SER A 274 18.18 -16.85 -17.46
N LEU A 275 17.54 -17.69 -18.29
CA LEU A 275 16.23 -18.26 -17.98
C LEU A 275 16.28 -19.16 -16.74
N ALA A 276 17.36 -19.94 -16.56
CA ALA A 276 17.54 -20.78 -15.38
C ALA A 276 17.67 -19.95 -14.09
N ILE A 277 18.39 -18.82 -14.13
CA ILE A 277 18.49 -17.91 -12.97
C ILE A 277 17.11 -17.34 -12.62
N ILE A 278 16.32 -16.91 -13.62
CA ILE A 278 14.98 -16.38 -13.38
C ILE A 278 14.06 -17.45 -12.78
N LYS A 279 14.12 -18.69 -13.31
CA LYS A 279 13.38 -19.85 -12.75
C LYS A 279 13.82 -20.20 -11.33
N GLU A 280 15.09 -20.02 -10.98
CA GLU A 280 15.54 -20.17 -9.60
C GLU A 280 14.89 -19.13 -8.68
N GLY A 281 14.70 -17.89 -9.17
CA GLY A 281 13.92 -16.86 -8.48
C GLY A 281 12.45 -17.25 -8.28
N GLN A 282 11.82 -17.83 -9.30
CA GLN A 282 10.47 -18.41 -9.19
C GLN A 282 10.42 -19.50 -8.11
N ALA A 283 11.33 -20.48 -8.17
CA ALA A 283 11.42 -21.56 -7.18
C ALA A 283 11.74 -21.04 -5.76
N ASN A 284 12.52 -19.96 -5.65
CA ASN A 284 12.78 -19.30 -4.37
C ASN A 284 11.49 -18.71 -3.78
N LEU A 285 10.63 -18.08 -4.58
CA LEU A 285 9.35 -17.53 -4.11
C LEU A 285 8.39 -18.64 -3.65
N GLU A 286 8.43 -19.82 -4.28
CA GLU A 286 7.64 -20.98 -3.84
C GLU A 286 8.17 -21.54 -2.51
N ARG A 287 9.49 -21.64 -2.35
CA ARG A 287 10.14 -22.16 -1.13
C ARG A 287 10.06 -21.18 0.04
N GLN A 288 10.18 -19.88 -0.24
CA GLN A 288 10.26 -18.81 0.75
C GLN A 288 9.42 -17.60 0.28
N PRO A 289 8.09 -17.66 0.45
CA PRO A 289 7.19 -16.63 -0.07
C PRO A 289 7.52 -15.24 0.47
N ARG A 290 7.24 -14.19 -0.32
CA ARG A 290 7.34 -12.79 0.13
C ARG A 290 6.12 -12.39 0.96
N ALA A 291 6.18 -11.22 1.61
CA ALA A 291 5.11 -10.72 2.48
C ALA A 291 3.77 -10.44 1.77
N ASP A 292 3.74 -10.41 0.43
CA ASP A 292 2.55 -10.32 -0.40
C ASP A 292 1.97 -11.70 -0.80
N MET A 293 2.56 -12.80 -0.31
CA MET A 293 2.21 -14.17 -0.67
C MET A 293 1.76 -15.00 0.53
N ASP A 294 0.93 -16.01 0.25
CA ASP A 294 0.52 -16.96 1.28
C ASP A 294 1.69 -17.81 1.75
N GLY A 295 1.70 -18.14 3.04
CA GLY A 295 2.80 -18.89 3.67
C GLY A 295 4.06 -18.07 3.97
N PHE A 296 4.02 -16.73 3.82
CA PHE A 296 5.11 -15.84 4.21
C PHE A 296 5.64 -16.12 5.61
N ARG A 297 6.96 -16.18 5.74
CA ARG A 297 7.68 -16.16 7.02
C ARG A 297 8.75 -15.07 6.99
N PRO A 298 8.91 -14.28 8.07
CA PRO A 298 9.97 -13.30 8.14
C PRO A 298 11.34 -13.99 8.13
N SER A 299 12.38 -13.26 7.76
CA SER A 299 13.76 -13.68 8.01
C SER A 299 14.02 -13.80 9.52
N PRO A 300 15.00 -14.61 9.96
CA PRO A 300 15.32 -14.76 11.38
C PRO A 300 15.55 -13.43 12.11
N VAL A 301 16.18 -12.46 11.45
CA VAL A 301 16.41 -11.12 12.01
C VAL A 301 15.10 -10.38 12.25
N ASP A 302 14.16 -10.47 11.32
CA ASP A 302 12.85 -9.84 11.46
C ASP A 302 11.94 -10.60 12.43
N GLU A 303 12.05 -11.93 12.54
CA GLU A 303 11.39 -12.73 13.58
C GLU A 303 11.80 -12.25 14.97
N LEU A 304 13.11 -12.15 15.24
CA LEU A 304 13.63 -11.63 16.52
C LEU A 304 13.15 -10.21 16.83
N ARG A 305 13.03 -9.35 15.82
CA ARG A 305 12.47 -7.99 15.98
C ARG A 305 10.99 -8.05 16.38
N GLN A 306 10.21 -8.92 15.73
CA GLN A 306 8.79 -9.09 16.04
C GLN A 306 8.58 -9.64 17.45
N GLU A 307 9.35 -10.65 17.85
CA GLU A 307 9.32 -11.20 19.20
C GLU A 307 9.60 -10.12 20.26
N LYS A 308 10.61 -9.28 20.02
CA LYS A 308 10.91 -8.13 20.89
C LYS A 308 9.74 -7.15 20.97
N TYR A 309 9.09 -6.83 19.85
CA TYR A 309 7.94 -5.92 19.85
C TYR A 309 6.72 -6.51 20.55
N GLN A 310 6.46 -7.80 20.36
CA GLN A 310 5.38 -8.51 21.05
C GLN A 310 5.61 -8.55 22.56
N SER A 311 6.83 -8.89 22.99
CA SER A 311 7.22 -8.87 24.41
C SER A 311 7.03 -7.48 25.02
N ARG A 312 7.51 -6.42 24.36
CA ARG A 312 7.33 -5.03 24.83
C ARG A 312 5.86 -4.64 24.94
N ARG A 313 5.04 -5.02 23.96
CA ARG A 313 3.60 -4.75 23.97
C ARG A 313 2.88 -5.47 25.11
N GLN A 314 3.27 -6.71 25.42
CA GLN A 314 2.72 -7.46 26.55
C GLN A 314 3.07 -6.81 27.89
N ILE A 315 4.33 -6.40 28.08
CA ILE A 315 4.78 -5.67 29.27
C ILE A 315 3.97 -4.38 29.44
N GLU A 316 3.82 -3.60 28.37
CA GLU A 316 3.04 -2.35 28.39
C GLU A 316 1.56 -2.59 28.77
N MET A 317 0.95 -3.67 28.25
CA MET A 317 -0.42 -4.06 28.62
C MET A 317 -0.54 -4.44 30.11
N LEU A 318 0.43 -5.19 30.64
CA LEU A 318 0.45 -5.59 32.06
C LEU A 318 0.63 -4.36 32.96
N ASN A 319 1.55 -3.47 32.62
CA ASN A 319 1.78 -2.22 33.36
C ASN A 319 0.51 -1.37 33.41
N ARG A 320 -0.17 -1.18 32.27
CA ARG A 320 -1.45 -0.46 32.20
C ARG A 320 -2.53 -1.11 33.07
N THR A 321 -2.64 -2.44 33.01
CA THR A 321 -3.63 -3.18 33.81
C THR A 321 -3.37 -3.02 35.31
N SER A 322 -2.10 -3.01 35.74
CA SER A 322 -1.73 -2.75 37.13
C SER A 322 -2.11 -1.33 37.56
N ILE A 323 -1.84 -0.31 36.73
CA ILE A 323 -2.22 1.09 37.02
C ILE A 323 -3.73 1.22 37.21
N VAL A 324 -4.54 0.62 36.34
CA VAL A 324 -6.01 0.64 36.45
C VAL A 324 -6.50 0.02 37.76
N ARG A 325 -5.77 -0.97 38.30
CA ARG A 325 -6.06 -1.62 39.59
C ARG A 325 -5.46 -0.89 40.80
N GLY A 326 -4.85 0.27 40.61
CA GLY A 326 -4.16 1.02 41.68
C GLY A 326 -2.85 0.38 42.15
N ALA A 327 -2.30 -0.58 41.38
CA ALA A 327 -1.05 -1.26 41.68
C ALA A 327 0.13 -0.67 40.87
N LYS A 328 1.36 -1.00 41.27
CA LYS A 328 2.59 -0.68 40.53
C LYS A 328 3.19 -1.96 39.96
N ARG A 329 3.70 -1.88 38.74
CA ARG A 329 4.49 -2.91 38.06
C ARG A 329 5.60 -2.22 37.28
N TYR A 330 6.79 -2.79 37.31
CA TYR A 330 7.94 -2.36 36.53
C TYR A 330 8.19 -3.33 35.37
N ASP A 331 8.89 -2.87 34.32
CA ASP A 331 9.16 -3.66 33.11
C ASP A 331 9.91 -4.98 33.37
N TRP A 332 10.62 -5.08 34.49
CA TRP A 332 11.44 -6.23 34.89
C TRP A 332 10.73 -7.17 35.89
N ASP A 333 9.49 -6.88 36.28
CA ASP A 333 8.65 -7.75 37.14
C ASP A 333 7.87 -8.78 36.30
#